data_AF-A0A5K1FU07-F1
#
_entry.id   AF-A0A5K1FU07-F1
#
_cell.length_a   1.000
_cell.length_b   1.000
_cell.length_c   1.000
_cell.angle_alpha   90.00
_cell.angle_beta   90.00
_cell.angle_gamma   90.00
#
_symmetry.space_group_name_H-M   'P 1'
#
loop_
_entity.id
_entity.type
_entity.pdbx_description
1 polymer ?
#
loop_
_entity_poly.entity_id
_entity_poly.type
_entity_poly.pdbx_seq_one_letter_code
_entity_poly.pdbx_strand_id
1 'polypeptide(L)' 'EIAVAKLPTTHPIRLGLALNFCVFYYEIMGSPDQACALANQ' A
#
# COMPACT_ATOMS: atom_id res chain seq x y z
N GLU A 1 5.66 -8.61 1.70
CA GLU A 1 6.85 -9.00 0.90
C GLU A 1 6.56 -9.71 -0.42
N ILE A 2 5.72 -10.74 -0.47
CA ILE A 2 5.54 -11.57 -1.69
C ILE A 2 5.10 -10.75 -2.92
N ALA A 3 4.12 -9.86 -2.78
CA ALA A 3 3.64 -9.03 -3.89
C ALA A 3 4.70 -8.01 -4.37
N VAL A 4 5.50 -7.45 -3.45
CA VAL A 4 6.56 -6.48 -3.77
C VAL A 4 7.72 -7.15 -4.52
N ALA A 5 8.06 -8.39 -4.15
CA ALA A 5 9.15 -9.15 -4.76
C ALA A 5 8.78 -9.84 -6.08
N LYS A 6 7.50 -10.23 -6.25
CA LYS A 6 7.06 -11.06 -7.40
C LYS A 6 6.22 -10.32 -8.44
N LEU A 7 5.71 -9.12 -8.13
CA LEU A 7 4.85 -8.38 -9.05
C LEU A 7 5.47 -7.03 -9.40
N PRO A 8 5.41 -6.61 -10.68
CA PRO A 8 5.85 -5.27 -11.08
C PRO A 8 5.01 -4.19 -10.38
N THR A 9 5.57 -2.99 -10.22
CA THR A 9 4.93 -1.86 -9.52
C THR A 9 3.58 -1.46 -10.13
N THR A 10 3.42 -1.64 -11.44
CA THR A 10 2.17 -1.37 -12.17
C THR A 10 1.15 -2.50 -12.12
N HIS A 11 1.46 -3.62 -11.46
CA HIS A 11 0.57 -4.77 -11.42
C HIS A 11 -0.69 -4.48 -10.59
N PRO A 12 -1.91 -4.71 -11.11
CA PRO A 12 -3.15 -4.33 -10.44
C PRO A 12 -3.32 -4.98 -9.06
N ILE A 13 -2.86 -6.22 -8.88
CA ILE A 13 -2.88 -6.88 -7.56
C ILE A 13 -1.97 -6.16 -6.55
N ARG A 14 -0.78 -5.70 -6.98
CA ARG A 14 0.16 -5.00 -6.10
C ARG A 14 -0.37 -3.62 -5.74
N LEU A 15 -0.93 -2.90 -6.72
CA LEU A 15 -1.59 -1.61 -6.51
C LEU A 15 -2.79 -1.74 -5.56
N GLY A 16 -3.65 -2.75 -5.75
CA GLY A 16 -4.79 -3.00 -4.88
C GLY A 16 -4.37 -3.34 -3.44
N LEU A 17 -3.29 -4.10 -3.26
CA LEU A 17 -2.71 -4.38 -1.94
C LEU A 17 -2.14 -3.12 -1.29
N ALA A 18 -1.38 -2.31 -2.03
CA ALA A 18 -0.84 -1.05 -1.53
C ALA A 18 -1.97 -0.11 -1.11
N LEU A 19 -3.02 0.03 -1.93
CA LEU A 19 -4.19 0.85 -1.63
C LEU A 19 -4.90 0.40 -0.35
N ASN A 20 -5.15 -0.90 -0.20
CA ASN A 20 -5.77 -1.44 1.02
C ASN A 20 -4.93 -1.15 2.27
N PHE A 21 -3.60 -1.27 2.19
CA PHE A 21 -2.73 -0.90 3.29
C PHE A 21 -2.75 0.60 3.57
N CYS A 22 -2.73 1.45 2.55
CA CYS A 22 -2.86 2.91 2.74
C CYS A 22 -4.15 3.26 3.49
N VAL A 23 -5.29 2.70 3.09
CA VAL A 23 -6.59 2.92 3.75
C VAL A 23 -6.55 2.41 5.19
N PHE A 24 -5.97 1.23 5.44
CA PHE A 24 -5.82 0.71 6.80
C PHE A 24 -5.00 1.65 7.71
N TYR A 25 -3.86 2.14 7.24
CA TYR A 25 -3.03 3.05 8.04
C TYR A 25 -3.71 4.40 8.28
N TYR A 26 -4.47 4.90 7.30
CA TYR A 26 -5.17 6.17 7.40
C TYR A 26 -6.41 6.08 8.30
N GLU A 27 -7.32 5.13 8.04
CA GLU A 27 -8.63 5.06 8.69
C GLU A 27 -8.63 4.25 9.99
N ILE A 28 -7.81 3.21 10.09
CA ILE A 28 -7.82 2.28 11.24
C ILE A 28 -6.72 2.61 12.25
N MET A 29 -5.49 2.84 11.76
CA MET A 29 -4.36 3.14 12.64
C MET A 29 -4.21 4.64 12.96
N GLY A 30 -5.02 5.51 12.34
CA GLY A 30 -4.95 6.96 12.53
C GLY A 30 -3.57 7.56 12.24
N SER A 31 -2.79 6.91 11.36
CA SER A 31 -1.39 7.21 11.06
C SER A 31 -1.24 7.63 9.59
N PRO A 32 -1.71 8.85 9.23
CA PRO A 32 -1.77 9.30 7.83
C PRO A 32 -0.39 9.42 7.17
N ASP A 33 0.67 9.70 7.94
CA ASP A 33 2.03 9.81 7.40
C ASP A 33 2.52 8.46 6.84
N GLN A 34 2.21 7.36 7.52
CA GLN A 34 2.54 6.01 7.05
C GLN A 34 1.71 5.61 5.83
N ALA A 35 0.44 6.01 5.78
CA ALA A 35 -0.40 5.82 4.60
C ALA A 35 0.16 6.56 3.38
N CYS A 36 0.64 7.80 3.55
CA CYS A 36 1.24 8.57 2.46
C CYS A 36 2.56 7.95 1.97
N ALA A 37 3.38 7.43 2.87
CA ALA A 37 4.61 6.72 2.51
C ALA A 37 4.32 5.44 1.68
N LEU A 38 3.24 4.73 2.00
CA LEU A 38 2.80 3.54 1.27
C LEU A 38 2.19 3.88 -0.10
N ALA A 39 1.54 5.04 -0.22
CA ALA A 39 0.96 5.50 -1.48
C ALA A 39 2.01 5.97 -2.51
N ASN A 40 3.20 6.35 -2.06
CA ASN A 40 4.31 6.81 -2.91
C ASN A 40 5.23 5.67 -3.40
N GLN A 41 4.83 4.40 -3.23
CA GLN A 41 5.63 3.20 -3.49
C GLN A 41 5.20 2.45 -4.75
#